data_AF-A0A2V5JCQ0-F1
#
_entry.id   AF-A0A2V5JCQ0-F1
#
_cell.length_a   1.000
_cell.length_b   1.000
_cell.length_c   1.000
_cell.angle_alpha   90.00
_cell.angle_beta   90.00
_cell.angle_gamma   90.00
#
_symmetry.space_group_name_H-M   'P 1'
#
loop_
_entity.id
_entity.type
_entity.pdbx_description
1 polymer ?
#
loop_
_entity_poly.entity_id
_entity_poly.type
_entity_poly.pdbx_seq_one_letter_code
_entity_poly.pdbx_strand_id
1 'polypeptide(L)'
;MKNANLRSPSDKVGGLVYFGRMVDQIRAHANGELPREYQANIGKGLDEHCVNFLGVNYDLLVQYVNEGASDEAILESCFGMGHRPSEAEVYIWNEFMLKRGWHDDASRTLKQLKREEGLVARSEVETIFQLIDAAEGRPPHPNHYDGSCLDEISLVVGGRRHSPPSSNETRELFAPTPGYVTNGLQRFIPN
;
A
#
# COMPACT_ATOMS: atom_id res chain seq x y z
N MET A 1 11.52 4.63 -11.20
CA MET A 1 10.26 5.09 -11.81
C MET A 1 10.36 6.59 -12.10
N LYS A 2 10.07 7.02 -13.33
CA LYS A 2 9.94 8.45 -13.66
C LYS A 2 8.52 8.93 -13.35
N ASN A 3 8.37 10.17 -12.91
CA ASN A 3 7.05 10.78 -12.72
C ASN A 3 6.31 10.83 -14.06
N ALA A 4 5.30 9.97 -14.19
CA ALA A 4 4.58 9.69 -15.43
C ALA A 4 3.27 10.49 -15.55
N ASN A 5 3.06 11.51 -14.70
CA ASN A 5 1.78 12.21 -14.55
C ASN A 5 0.59 11.25 -14.33
N LEU A 6 0.86 10.10 -13.68
CA LEU A 6 -0.15 9.13 -13.27
C LEU A 6 -0.62 9.50 -11.86
N ARG A 7 -1.92 9.35 -11.59
CA ARG A 7 -2.46 9.57 -10.24
C ARG A 7 -1.94 8.54 -9.23
N SER A 8 -2.19 8.79 -7.94
CA SER A 8 -1.82 7.82 -6.89
C SER A 8 -2.54 6.49 -7.08
N PRO A 9 -1.89 5.35 -6.82
CA PRO A 9 -2.60 4.08 -6.69
C PRO A 9 -3.64 4.12 -5.55
N SER A 10 -3.49 5.00 -4.56
CA SER A 10 -4.47 5.19 -3.48
C SER A 10 -5.65 6.09 -3.86
N ASP A 11 -5.58 6.81 -4.98
CA ASP A 11 -6.68 7.66 -5.44
C ASP A 11 -7.85 6.78 -5.91
N LYS A 12 -9.06 7.14 -5.48
CA LYS A 12 -10.26 6.34 -5.71
C LYS A 12 -11.07 6.83 -6.90
N VAL A 13 -11.62 5.89 -7.64
CA VAL A 13 -12.70 6.10 -8.63
C VAL A 13 -13.84 5.16 -8.28
N GLY A 14 -15.05 5.68 -8.10
CA GLY A 14 -16.20 4.88 -7.66
C GLY A 14 -15.95 4.09 -6.37
N GLY A 15 -15.11 4.63 -5.47
CA GLY A 15 -14.74 3.98 -4.21
C GLY A 15 -13.61 2.95 -4.30
N LEU A 16 -13.15 2.58 -5.50
CA LEU A 16 -12.06 1.63 -5.69
C LEU A 16 -10.71 2.33 -5.82
N VAL A 17 -9.75 1.94 -4.98
CA VAL A 17 -8.33 2.29 -5.20
C VAL A 17 -7.81 1.60 -6.45
N TYR A 18 -6.72 2.13 -7.00
CA TYR A 18 -5.98 1.63 -8.17
C TYR A 18 -6.69 1.71 -9.52
N PHE A 19 -8.02 1.58 -9.59
CA PHE A 19 -8.75 1.56 -10.86
C PHE A 19 -8.43 2.79 -11.74
N GLY A 20 -8.52 3.99 -11.18
CA GLY A 20 -8.20 5.22 -11.92
C GLY A 20 -6.75 5.27 -12.41
N ARG A 21 -5.82 4.71 -11.63
CA ARG A 21 -4.41 4.63 -12.02
C ARG A 21 -4.19 3.64 -13.16
N MET A 22 -4.85 2.49 -13.16
CA MET A 22 -4.82 1.54 -14.27
C MET A 22 -5.35 2.21 -15.56
N VAL A 23 -6.44 2.99 -15.46
CA VAL A 23 -6.97 3.77 -16.59
C VAL A 23 -5.95 4.79 -17.09
N ASP A 24 -5.29 5.54 -16.21
CA ASP A 24 -4.23 6.49 -16.59
C ASP A 24 -3.07 5.78 -17.30
N GLN A 25 -2.66 4.60 -16.84
CA GLN A 25 -1.61 3.81 -17.46
C GLN A 25 -1.98 3.37 -18.88
N ILE A 26 -3.22 2.93 -19.08
CA ILE A 26 -3.73 2.54 -20.41
C ILE A 26 -3.73 3.75 -21.35
N ARG A 27 -4.24 4.91 -20.90
CA ARG A 27 -4.24 6.15 -21.70
C ARG A 27 -2.82 6.60 -22.05
N ALA A 28 -1.92 6.63 -21.07
CA ALA A 28 -0.52 7.00 -21.28
C ALA A 28 0.18 6.03 -22.24
N HIS A 29 -0.14 4.73 -22.17
CA HIS A 29 0.40 3.74 -23.09
C HIS A 29 -0.10 3.97 -24.52
N ALA A 30 -1.40 4.23 -24.70
CA ALA A 30 -1.99 4.52 -26.00
C ALA A 30 -1.38 5.77 -26.68
N ASN A 31 -0.99 6.77 -25.88
CA ASN A 31 -0.34 7.99 -26.35
C ASN A 31 1.19 7.86 -26.53
N GLY A 32 1.79 6.72 -26.17
CA GLY A 32 3.25 6.54 -26.18
C GLY A 32 3.99 7.33 -25.09
N GLU A 33 3.27 7.79 -24.07
CA GLU A 33 3.77 8.62 -22.96
C GLU A 33 4.16 7.80 -21.73
N LEU A 34 3.72 6.53 -21.66
CA LEU A 34 4.04 5.68 -20.51
C LEU A 34 5.53 5.34 -20.46
N PRO A 35 6.23 5.61 -19.33
CA PRO A 35 7.64 5.27 -19.21
C PRO A 35 7.91 3.78 -19.38
N ARG A 36 9.07 3.47 -19.96
CA ARG A 36 9.48 2.10 -20.32
C ARG A 36 9.47 1.14 -19.13
N GLU A 37 9.74 1.65 -17.93
CA GLU A 37 9.76 0.86 -16.70
C GLU A 37 8.37 0.31 -16.34
N TYR A 38 7.29 1.01 -16.73
CA TYR A 38 5.91 0.55 -16.51
C TYR A 38 5.41 -0.38 -17.62
N GLN A 39 5.88 -0.20 -18.86
CA GLN A 39 5.41 -0.96 -20.03
C GLN A 39 5.53 -2.49 -19.86
N ALA A 40 6.56 -2.97 -19.16
CA ALA A 40 6.77 -4.40 -18.95
C ALA A 40 5.66 -5.07 -18.11
N ASN A 41 4.94 -4.28 -17.31
CA ASN A 41 3.96 -4.75 -16.33
C ASN A 41 2.52 -4.34 -16.66
N ILE A 42 2.26 -3.68 -17.80
CA ILE A 42 0.91 -3.40 -18.28
C ILE A 42 0.10 -4.69 -18.34
N GLY A 43 -1.10 -4.66 -17.76
CA GLY A 43 -2.03 -5.81 -17.76
C GLY A 43 -1.60 -6.96 -16.84
N LYS A 44 -0.57 -6.77 -16.01
CA LYS A 44 -0.04 -7.78 -15.09
C LYS A 44 -0.01 -7.26 -13.65
N GLY A 45 0.07 -8.17 -12.68
CA GLY A 45 0.25 -7.81 -11.28
C GLY A 45 -0.96 -7.03 -10.75
N LEU A 46 -0.80 -5.75 -10.44
CA LEU A 46 -1.90 -4.94 -9.89
C LEU A 46 -3.05 -4.74 -10.91
N ASP A 47 -2.73 -4.59 -12.20
CA ASP A 47 -3.73 -4.50 -13.27
C ASP A 47 -4.56 -5.78 -13.35
N GLU A 48 -3.87 -6.93 -13.35
CA GLU A 48 -4.47 -8.25 -13.38
C GLU A 48 -5.38 -8.48 -12.16
N HIS A 49 -4.93 -8.09 -10.96
CA HIS A 49 -5.78 -8.14 -9.76
C HIS A 49 -7.04 -7.29 -9.92
N CYS A 50 -6.94 -6.10 -10.51
CA CYS A 50 -8.07 -5.18 -10.67
C CYS A 50 -9.10 -5.71 -11.66
N VAL A 51 -8.66 -6.17 -12.84
CA VAL A 51 -9.59 -6.73 -13.84
C VAL A 51 -10.20 -8.04 -13.39
N ASN A 52 -9.46 -8.88 -12.64
CA ASN A 52 -10.00 -10.10 -12.05
C ASN A 52 -11.06 -9.80 -10.99
N PHE A 53 -10.84 -8.79 -10.15
CA PHE A 53 -11.82 -8.36 -9.15
C PHE A 53 -13.12 -7.83 -9.78
N LEU A 54 -12.99 -7.09 -10.89
CA LEU A 54 -14.13 -6.58 -11.67
C LEU A 54 -14.73 -7.62 -12.63
N GLY A 55 -14.11 -8.80 -12.78
CA GLY A 55 -14.57 -9.84 -13.71
C GLY A 55 -14.53 -9.43 -15.18
N VAL A 56 -13.58 -8.56 -15.58
CA VAL A 56 -13.46 -8.06 -16.96
C VAL A 56 -12.18 -8.55 -17.62
N ASN A 57 -12.18 -8.60 -18.96
CA ASN A 57 -10.98 -8.86 -19.74
C ASN A 57 -10.17 -7.55 -19.92
N TYR A 58 -8.85 -7.60 -19.69
CA TYR A 58 -7.98 -6.43 -19.80
C TYR A 58 -7.96 -5.81 -21.20
N ASP A 59 -7.87 -6.63 -22.26
CA ASP A 59 -7.81 -6.14 -23.63
C ASP A 59 -9.12 -5.44 -24.04
N LEU A 60 -10.26 -5.92 -23.56
CA LEU A 60 -11.55 -5.24 -23.74
C LEU A 60 -11.58 -3.90 -23.00
N LEU A 61 -11.10 -3.86 -21.75
CA LEU A 61 -10.99 -2.61 -21.00
C LEU A 61 -10.12 -1.59 -21.75
N VAL A 62 -8.99 -2.01 -22.31
CA VAL A 62 -8.11 -1.13 -23.11
C VAL A 62 -8.87 -0.51 -24.29
N GLN A 63 -9.68 -1.28 -25.00
CA GLN A 63 -10.49 -0.76 -26.11
C GLN A 63 -11.44 0.34 -25.64
N TYR A 64 -12.21 0.10 -24.57
CA TYR A 64 -13.13 1.09 -24.00
C TYR A 64 -12.44 2.35 -23.49
N VAL A 65 -11.30 2.21 -22.82
CA VAL A 65 -10.52 3.38 -22.35
C VAL A 65 -10.10 4.26 -23.53
N ASN A 66 -9.75 3.65 -24.67
CA ASN A 66 -9.33 4.34 -25.89
C ASN A 66 -10.50 5.01 -26.65
N GLU A 67 -11.76 4.75 -26.29
CA GLU A 67 -12.91 5.49 -26.80
C GLU A 67 -13.04 6.90 -26.17
N GLY A 68 -12.24 7.21 -25.15
CA GLY A 68 -12.17 8.55 -24.55
C GLY A 68 -13.23 8.83 -23.49
N ALA A 69 -13.85 7.80 -22.92
CA ALA A 69 -14.81 7.93 -21.83
C ALA A 69 -14.15 8.42 -20.51
N SER A 70 -14.93 9.06 -19.65
CA SER A 70 -14.53 9.42 -18.29
C SER A 70 -14.34 8.19 -17.40
N ASP A 71 -13.58 8.32 -16.31
CA ASP A 71 -13.24 7.19 -15.43
C ASP A 71 -14.48 6.53 -14.83
N GLU A 72 -15.48 7.32 -14.41
CA GLU A 72 -16.74 6.82 -13.86
C GLU A 72 -17.54 6.05 -14.90
N ALA A 73 -17.52 6.51 -16.15
CA ALA A 73 -18.23 5.83 -17.24
C ALA A 73 -17.54 4.51 -17.59
N ILE A 74 -16.21 4.48 -17.63
CA ILE A 74 -15.44 3.25 -17.84
C ILE A 74 -15.72 2.25 -16.70
N LEU A 75 -15.73 2.72 -15.45
CA LEU A 75 -16.01 1.87 -14.29
C LEU A 75 -17.43 1.30 -14.34
N GLU A 76 -18.43 2.12 -14.66
CA GLU A 76 -19.82 1.67 -14.83
C GLU A 76 -19.94 0.65 -15.97
N SER A 77 -19.21 0.83 -17.07
CA SER A 77 -19.12 -0.19 -18.12
C SER A 77 -18.49 -1.49 -17.62
N CYS A 78 -17.42 -1.44 -16.82
CA CYS A 78 -16.83 -2.64 -16.22
C CYS A 78 -17.85 -3.41 -15.38
N PHE A 79 -18.67 -2.71 -14.59
CA PHE A 79 -19.74 -3.33 -13.81
C PHE A 79 -20.81 -4.00 -14.67
N GLY A 80 -21.12 -3.43 -15.84
CA GLY A 80 -22.06 -4.02 -16.79
C GLY A 80 -21.52 -5.24 -17.54
N MET A 81 -20.20 -5.27 -17.79
CA MET A 81 -19.54 -6.37 -18.52
C MET A 81 -19.14 -7.54 -17.62
N GLY A 82 -18.87 -7.28 -16.34
CA GLY A 82 -18.35 -8.26 -15.39
C GLY A 82 -19.15 -8.27 -14.10
N HIS A 83 -18.50 -7.83 -13.02
CA HIS A 83 -19.03 -7.84 -11.67
C HIS A 83 -19.14 -6.43 -11.11
N ARG A 84 -20.27 -6.12 -10.45
CA ARG A 84 -20.41 -4.93 -9.61
C ARG A 84 -20.17 -5.33 -8.16
N PRO A 85 -19.03 -4.94 -7.57
CA PRO A 85 -18.74 -5.28 -6.18
C PRO A 85 -19.74 -4.63 -5.23
N SER A 86 -20.15 -5.38 -4.22
CA SER A 86 -20.86 -4.87 -3.05
C SER A 86 -19.95 -3.97 -2.21
N GLU A 87 -20.54 -3.17 -1.30
CA GLU A 87 -19.76 -2.32 -0.38
C GLU A 87 -18.74 -3.11 0.45
N ALA A 88 -19.09 -4.34 0.86
CA ALA A 88 -18.19 -5.22 1.60
C ALA A 88 -16.99 -5.67 0.73
N GLU A 89 -17.23 -5.99 -0.54
CA GLU A 89 -16.17 -6.35 -1.48
C GLU A 89 -15.27 -5.15 -1.80
N VAL A 90 -15.84 -3.95 -1.97
CA VAL A 90 -15.09 -2.70 -2.15
C VAL A 90 -14.18 -2.43 -0.94
N TYR A 91 -14.68 -2.63 0.28
CA TYR A 91 -13.89 -2.49 1.50
C TYR A 91 -12.72 -3.48 1.52
N ILE A 92 -13.00 -4.77 1.29
CA ILE A 92 -11.97 -5.82 1.28
C ILE A 92 -10.92 -5.54 0.20
N TRP A 93 -11.35 -5.15 -1.00
CA TRP A 93 -10.47 -4.77 -2.11
C TRP A 93 -9.52 -3.65 -1.70
N ASN A 94 -10.07 -2.55 -1.16
CA ASN A 94 -9.29 -1.40 -0.76
C ASN A 94 -8.27 -1.76 0.34
N GLU A 95 -8.69 -2.48 1.37
CA GLU A 95 -7.81 -2.92 2.46
C GLU A 95 -6.72 -3.87 1.97
N PHE A 96 -7.05 -4.79 1.07
CA PHE A 96 -6.09 -5.70 0.45
C PHE A 96 -5.05 -4.94 -0.39
N MET A 97 -5.51 -4.05 -1.27
CA MET A 97 -4.63 -3.35 -2.20
C MET A 97 -3.72 -2.33 -1.51
N LEU A 98 -4.23 -1.59 -0.52
CA LEU A 98 -3.42 -0.64 0.26
C LEU A 98 -2.26 -1.32 1.00
N LYS A 99 -2.45 -2.59 1.40
CA LYS A 99 -1.47 -3.39 2.14
C LYS A 99 -0.67 -4.35 1.24
N ARG A 100 -0.86 -4.32 -0.08
CA ARG A 100 -0.19 -5.24 -1.00
C ARG A 100 1.34 -5.12 -0.88
N GLY A 101 2.01 -6.25 -0.70
CA GLY A 101 3.45 -6.35 -0.44
C GLY A 101 3.82 -6.41 1.05
N TRP A 102 2.87 -6.16 1.96
CA TRP A 102 3.09 -6.21 3.40
C TRP A 102 2.71 -7.57 3.96
N HIS A 103 3.72 -8.38 4.31
CA HIS A 103 3.56 -9.73 4.85
C HIS A 103 2.71 -10.69 3.99
N ASP A 104 2.62 -10.42 2.70
CA ASP A 104 1.91 -11.24 1.72
C ASP A 104 2.87 -11.85 0.66
N ASP A 105 2.31 -12.53 -0.33
CA ASP A 105 3.03 -13.17 -1.42
C ASP A 105 3.86 -12.20 -2.29
N ALA A 106 3.50 -10.90 -2.36
CA ALA A 106 4.27 -9.89 -3.08
C ALA A 106 5.39 -9.24 -2.26
N SER A 107 5.58 -9.64 -0.99
CA SER A 107 6.67 -9.12 -0.14
C SER A 107 8.05 -9.24 -0.79
N ARG A 108 8.29 -10.32 -1.56
CA ARG A 108 9.55 -10.50 -2.30
C ARG A 108 9.69 -9.49 -3.43
N THR A 109 8.63 -9.27 -4.19
CA THR A 109 8.55 -8.28 -5.27
C THR A 109 8.76 -6.87 -4.73
N LEU A 110 8.08 -6.50 -3.64
CA LEU A 110 8.27 -5.20 -2.98
C LEU A 110 9.74 -4.97 -2.59
N LYS A 111 10.37 -5.93 -1.93
CA LYS A 111 11.78 -5.83 -1.54
C LYS A 111 12.73 -5.68 -2.74
N GLN A 112 12.41 -6.34 -3.86
CA GLN A 112 13.19 -6.22 -5.09
C GLN A 112 13.03 -4.83 -5.71
N LEU A 113 11.79 -4.38 -5.93
CA LEU A 113 11.52 -3.07 -6.51
C LEU A 113 12.08 -1.93 -5.63
N LYS A 114 11.98 -2.06 -4.30
CA LYS A 114 12.57 -1.10 -3.35
C LYS A 114 14.10 -0.99 -3.48
N ARG A 115 14.79 -2.08 -3.85
CA ARG A 115 16.23 -2.05 -4.18
C ARG A 115 16.49 -1.36 -5.52
N GLU A 116 15.73 -1.72 -6.54
CA GLU A 116 15.87 -1.17 -7.90
C GLU A 116 15.63 0.35 -7.92
N GLU A 117 14.70 0.83 -7.12
CA GLU A 117 14.38 2.26 -6.96
C GLU A 117 15.33 3.00 -5.99
N GLY A 118 16.27 2.30 -5.35
CA GLY A 118 17.19 2.92 -4.38
C GLY A 118 16.50 3.38 -3.09
N LEU A 119 15.32 2.86 -2.78
CA LEU A 119 14.47 3.27 -1.65
C LEU A 119 14.65 2.38 -0.40
N VAL A 120 15.67 1.52 -0.36
CA VAL A 120 15.89 0.54 0.74
C VAL A 120 15.91 1.21 2.11
N ALA A 121 16.51 2.40 2.23
CA ALA A 121 16.64 3.14 3.48
C ALA A 121 15.35 3.82 3.96
N ARG A 122 14.30 3.89 3.12
CA ARG A 122 13.01 4.50 3.45
C ARG A 122 12.16 3.52 4.25
N SER A 123 12.29 3.49 5.57
CA SER A 123 11.60 2.53 6.44
C SER A 123 10.07 2.62 6.38
N GLU A 124 9.54 3.80 6.09
CA GLU A 124 8.10 4.06 5.95
C GLU A 124 7.47 3.51 4.67
N VAL A 125 8.28 3.02 3.72
CA VAL A 125 7.80 2.35 2.50
C VAL A 125 7.68 0.86 2.77
N GLU A 126 6.48 0.42 3.13
CA GLU A 126 6.15 -0.96 3.54
C GLU A 126 5.20 -1.66 2.58
N THR A 127 4.58 -0.94 1.65
CA THR A 127 3.65 -1.48 0.65
C THR A 127 4.05 -1.09 -0.77
N ILE A 128 3.51 -1.78 -1.78
CA ILE A 128 3.76 -1.46 -3.19
C ILE A 128 3.20 -0.08 -3.55
N PHE A 129 2.07 0.33 -2.97
CA PHE A 129 1.49 1.65 -3.23
C PHE A 129 2.40 2.77 -2.70
N GLN A 130 2.89 2.61 -1.47
CA GLN A 130 3.86 3.53 -0.89
C GLN A 130 5.16 3.60 -1.69
N LEU A 131 5.60 2.47 -2.23
CA LEU A 131 6.78 2.42 -3.11
C LEU A 131 6.55 3.23 -4.38
N ILE A 132 5.41 3.04 -5.05
CA ILE A 132 5.05 3.77 -6.27
C ILE A 132 5.01 5.28 -5.98
N ASP A 133 4.33 5.68 -4.91
CA ASP A 133 4.25 7.09 -4.51
C ASP A 133 5.63 7.68 -4.25
N ALA A 134 6.44 7.01 -3.43
CA ALA A 134 7.80 7.46 -3.12
C ALA A 134 8.68 7.56 -4.37
N ALA A 135 8.62 6.58 -5.26
CA ALA A 135 9.40 6.55 -6.48
C ALA A 135 8.97 7.62 -7.49
N GLU A 136 7.70 8.03 -7.46
CA GLU A 136 7.16 9.15 -8.24
C GLU A 136 7.33 10.52 -7.56
N GLY A 137 7.99 10.57 -6.40
CA GLY A 137 8.25 11.80 -5.66
C GLY A 137 7.07 12.31 -4.84
N ARG A 138 6.04 11.49 -4.63
CA ARG A 138 4.87 11.79 -3.79
C ARG A 138 5.09 11.26 -2.37
N PRO A 139 4.55 11.92 -1.34
CA PRO A 139 4.63 11.39 0.02
C PRO A 139 3.86 10.05 0.08
N PRO A 140 4.42 8.99 0.69
CA PRO A 140 3.74 7.72 0.82
C PRO A 140 2.42 7.88 1.57
N HIS A 141 1.36 7.24 1.08
CA HIS A 141 0.11 7.17 1.84
C HIS A 141 0.38 6.56 3.23
N PRO A 142 -0.08 7.21 4.33
CA PRO A 142 0.10 6.65 5.66
C PRO A 142 -0.62 5.31 5.74
N ASN A 143 0.05 4.28 6.25
CA ASN A 143 -0.64 3.04 6.59
C ASN A 143 -1.65 3.35 7.70
N HIS A 144 -2.82 2.69 7.70
CA HIS A 144 -3.80 2.73 8.79
C HIS A 144 -3.27 2.21 10.15
N TYR A 145 -1.96 1.94 10.24
CA TYR A 145 -1.26 1.31 11.34
C TYR A 145 -0.45 2.31 12.19
N ASP A 146 -0.89 3.56 12.28
CA ASP A 146 -0.47 4.46 13.37
C ASP A 146 -1.23 4.19 14.68
N GLY A 147 -2.09 3.16 14.69
CA GLY A 147 -2.94 2.82 15.83
C GLY A 147 -4.29 3.53 15.81
N SER A 148 -4.55 4.46 14.88
CA SER A 148 -5.85 5.17 14.81
C SER A 148 -7.01 4.27 14.37
N CYS A 149 -6.75 3.27 13.51
CA CYS A 149 -7.77 2.30 13.11
C CYS A 149 -8.14 1.33 14.25
N LEU A 150 -7.23 1.09 15.20
CA LEU A 150 -7.56 0.32 16.40
C LEU A 150 -8.54 1.07 17.30
N ASP A 151 -8.57 2.41 17.31
CA ASP A 151 -9.57 3.17 18.07
C ASP A 151 -10.98 3.02 17.49
N GLU A 152 -11.11 2.98 16.16
CA GLU A 152 -12.41 2.74 15.49
C GLU A 152 -12.84 1.27 15.56
N ILE A 153 -11.91 0.32 15.41
CA ILE A 153 -12.20 -1.12 15.53
C ILE A 153 -12.51 -1.51 16.98
N SER A 154 -11.88 -0.87 17.98
CA SER A 154 -12.14 -1.13 19.40
C SER A 154 -13.60 -0.89 19.78
N LEU A 155 -14.29 0.03 19.10
CA LEU A 155 -15.71 0.31 19.25
C LEU A 155 -16.61 -0.81 18.70
N VAL A 156 -16.16 -1.53 17.68
CA VAL A 156 -16.92 -2.59 17.01
C VAL A 156 -16.68 -3.98 17.63
N VAL A 157 -15.46 -4.26 18.09
CA VAL A 157 -15.05 -5.60 18.56
C VAL A 157 -14.98 -5.69 20.10
N GLY A 158 -15.33 -4.62 20.82
CA GLY A 158 -15.35 -4.61 22.29
C GLY A 158 -13.95 -4.63 22.93
N GLY A 159 -12.93 -4.17 22.20
CA GLY A 159 -11.58 -4.02 22.74
C GLY A 159 -11.57 -2.98 23.87
N ARG A 160 -10.80 -3.22 24.94
CA ARG A 160 -10.52 -2.18 25.93
C ARG A 160 -9.56 -1.16 25.32
N ARG A 161 -9.90 0.12 25.43
CA ARG A 161 -8.97 1.23 25.12
C ARG A 161 -7.63 0.97 25.81
N HIS A 162 -6.56 0.75 25.03
CA HIS A 162 -5.21 0.91 25.57
C HIS A 162 -5.01 2.41 25.77
N SER A 163 -5.25 2.87 27.01
CA SER A 163 -4.76 4.17 27.41
C SER A 163 -3.23 4.11 27.36
N PRO A 164 -2.54 5.10 26.76
CA PRO A 164 -1.10 5.16 26.87
C PRO A 164 -0.73 5.21 28.37
N PRO A 165 0.32 4.50 28.81
CA PRO A 165 0.69 4.49 30.21
C PRO A 165 0.94 5.92 30.66
N SER A 166 0.33 6.29 31.79
CA SER A 166 0.58 7.60 32.37
C SER A 166 2.07 7.74 32.69
N SER A 167 2.60 8.96 32.68
CA SER A 167 4.01 9.26 32.95
C SER A 167 4.56 8.73 34.29
N ASN A 168 3.69 8.19 35.16
CA ASN A 168 4.07 7.50 36.38
C ASN A 168 4.37 6.00 36.20
N GLU A 169 3.76 5.30 35.23
CA GLU A 169 4.00 3.86 34.99
C GLU A 169 5.33 3.58 34.29
N THR A 170 5.82 4.54 33.49
CA THR A 170 7.16 4.46 32.86
C THR A 170 8.30 4.49 33.87
N ARG A 171 8.04 4.96 35.10
CA ARG A 171 9.05 5.03 36.16
C ARG A 171 9.25 3.70 36.90
N GLU A 172 8.25 2.81 36.90
CA GLU A 172 8.37 1.48 37.52
C GLU A 172 9.01 0.44 36.60
N LEU A 173 8.84 0.56 35.28
CA LEU A 173 9.46 -0.35 34.29
C LEU A 173 10.99 -0.21 34.18
N PHE A 174 11.56 0.90 34.68
CA PHE A 174 13.00 1.17 34.69
C PHE A 174 13.58 1.33 36.10
N ALA A 175 12.87 0.90 37.14
CA ALA A 175 13.45 0.81 38.46
C ALA A 175 14.45 -0.37 38.50
N PRO A 176 15.74 -0.16 38.84
CA PRO A 176 16.65 -1.29 39.03
C PRO A 176 16.13 -2.15 40.18
N THR A 177 15.92 -3.43 39.90
CA THR A 177 15.55 -4.43 40.91
C THR A 177 16.60 -4.42 42.03
N PRO A 178 16.23 -4.20 43.31
CA PRO A 178 17.17 -4.30 44.41
C PRO A 178 17.49 -5.77 44.63
N GLY A 179 18.73 -6.18 44.33
CA GLY A 179 19.24 -7.48 44.75
C GLY A 179 19.69 -8.38 43.61
N TYR A 180 20.72 -7.98 42.87
CA TYR A 180 21.67 -8.94 42.30
C TYR A 180 23.09 -8.40 42.50
N VAL A 181 23.75 -8.93 43.54
CA VAL A 181 25.18 -8.79 43.75
C VAL A 181 25.86 -9.64 42.68
N THR A 182 26.55 -9.03 41.73
CA THR A 182 27.50 -9.74 40.87
C THR A 182 28.91 -9.36 41.31
N ASN A 183 29.52 -10.30 42.04
CA ASN A 183 30.94 -10.29 42.33
C ASN A 183 31.74 -10.54 41.05
N GLY A 184 32.76 -9.71 40.83
CA GLY A 184 34.01 -10.11 40.17
C GLY A 184 34.04 -10.04 38.65
N LEU A 185 34.78 -9.07 38.12
CA LEU A 185 35.98 -9.39 37.34
C LEU A 185 36.89 -8.16 37.23
N GLN A 186 38.10 -8.38 37.70
CA GLN A 186 39.22 -7.47 37.86
C GLN A 186 39.66 -6.87 36.53
N ARG A 187 39.95 -5.56 36.53
CA ARG A 187 40.66 -4.85 35.46
C ARG A 187 42.08 -5.41 35.31
N PHE A 188 42.46 -5.76 34.08
CA PHE A 188 43.86 -5.87 33.66
C PHE A 188 44.19 -4.69 32.74
N ILE A 189 45.15 -3.87 33.14
CA ILE A 189 45.88 -2.90 32.32
C ILE A 189 47.32 -3.42 32.22
N PRO A 190 47.98 -3.41 31.06
CA PRO A 190 49.42 -3.36 31.01
C PRO A 190 49.94 -2.02 30.45
N ASN A 191 51.11 -1.64 30.97
CA ASN A 191 51.97 -0.53 30.55
C ASN A 191 52.47 -0.64 29.11
#